data_AF-A0A7G2LYU7-F1
#
_entry.id   AF-A0A7G2LYU7-F1
#
_cell.length_a   1.000
_cell.length_b   1.000
_cell.length_c   1.000
_cell.angle_alpha   90.00
_cell.angle_beta   90.00
_cell.angle_gamma   90.00
#
_symmetry.space_group_name_H-M   'P 1'
#
loop_
_entity.id
_entity.type
_entity.pdbx_description
1 polymer ?
#
loop_
_entity_poly.entity_id
_entity_poly.type
_entity_poly.pdbx_seq_one_letter_code
_entity_poly.pdbx_strand_id
1 'polypeptide(L)' 'MTQEAEIAAAVRRLFDLPVAVAVTRPDAVHPALLEGEATLIARARPARIAEFTAGRSAAREAMRQLGYAPEPILATTD' A
#
# COMPACT_ATOMS: atom_id res chain seq x y z
N MET A 1 -14.23 -14.30 -7.29
CA MET A 1 -13.48 -13.10 -6.85
C MET A 1 -12.16 -13.56 -6.26
N THR A 2 -11.10 -12.74 -6.29
CA THR A 2 -9.85 -13.08 -5.59
C THR A 2 -9.97 -12.74 -4.10
N GLN A 3 -9.13 -13.36 -3.27
CA GLN A 3 -9.13 -13.12 -1.82
C GLN A 3 -8.83 -11.64 -1.49
N GLU A 4 -7.97 -10.97 -2.26
CA GLU A 4 -7.66 -9.55 -2.10
C GLU A 4 -8.89 -8.66 -2.32
N ALA A 5 -9.72 -9.00 -3.32
CA ALA A 5 -10.94 -8.26 -3.61
C ALA A 5 -12.00 -8.44 -2.50
N GLU A 6 -12.09 -9.64 -1.91
CA GLU A 6 -12.97 -9.92 -0.77
C GLU A 6 -12.53 -9.13 0.47
N ILE A 7 -11.23 -9.13 0.79
CA ILE A 7 -10.68 -8.34 1.90
C ILE A 7 -10.92 -6.85 1.66
N ALA A 8 -10.65 -6.33 0.46
CA ALA A 8 -10.86 -4.93 0.14
C ALA A 8 -12.34 -4.51 0.32
N ALA A 9 -13.27 -5.36 -0.14
CA ALA A 9 -14.70 -5.14 0.03
C ALA A 9 -15.14 -5.18 1.49
N ALA A 10 -14.61 -6.12 2.29
CA ALA A 10 -14.91 -6.24 3.71
C ALA A 10 -14.38 -5.03 4.51
N VAL A 11 -13.13 -4.62 4.28
CA VAL A 11 -12.51 -3.48 4.95
C VAL A 11 -13.21 -2.17 4.60
N ARG A 12 -13.59 -1.96 3.32
CA ARG A 12 -14.32 -0.76 2.89
C ARG A 12 -15.64 -0.59 3.64
N ARG A 13 -16.31 -1.68 4.04
CA ARG A 13 -17.57 -1.66 4.81
C ARG A 13 -17.39 -1.29 6.30
N LEU A 14 -16.16 -1.21 6.80
CA LEU A 14 -15.89 -0.78 8.18
C LEU A 14 -16.02 0.73 8.39
N PHE A 15 -16.14 1.50 7.31
CA PHE A 15 -16.17 2.96 7.35
C PHE A 15 -17.52 3.46 6.86
N ASP A 16 -18.11 4.42 7.60
CA ASP A 16 -19.36 5.08 7.23
C ASP A 16 -19.18 6.15 6.13
N LEU A 17 -17.94 6.41 5.73
CA LEU A 17 -17.57 7.35 4.66
C LEU A 17 -17.02 6.59 3.44
N PRO A 18 -17.18 7.11 2.22
CA PRO A 18 -16.54 6.54 1.04
C PRO A 18 -15.01 6.53 1.18
N VAL A 19 -14.41 5.34 1.25
CA VAL A 19 -12.96 5.15 1.30
C VAL A 19 -12.47 4.31 0.13
N ALA A 20 -11.23 4.54 -0.30
CA ALA A 20 -10.52 3.61 -1.17
C ALA A 20 -9.76 2.57 -0.36
N VAL A 21 -9.83 1.30 -0.80
CA VAL A 21 -9.09 0.20 -0.20
C VAL A 21 -8.51 -0.63 -1.33
N ALA A 22 -7.21 -0.88 -1.26
CA ALA A 22 -6.52 -1.82 -2.12
C ALA A 22 -5.72 -2.80 -1.25
N VAL A 23 -5.62 -4.03 -1.71
CA VAL A 23 -4.94 -5.13 -1.01
C VAL A 23 -3.98 -5.78 -1.99
N THR A 24 -2.76 -6.02 -1.54
CA THR A 24 -1.71 -6.68 -2.31
C THR A 24 -1.07 -7.78 -1.48
N ARG A 25 -0.50 -8.78 -2.14
CA ARG A 25 0.25 -9.83 -1.45
C ARG A 25 1.72 -9.43 -1.31
N PRO A 26 2.36 -9.65 -0.14
CA PRO A 26 3.79 -9.36 0.03
C PRO A 26 4.73 -10.14 -0.91
N ASP A 27 4.32 -11.33 -1.33
CA ASP A 27 5.10 -12.24 -2.20
C ASP A 27 4.93 -11.95 -3.71
N ALA A 28 4.04 -11.03 -4.10
CA ALA A 28 3.87 -10.62 -5.48
C ALA A 28 4.99 -9.68 -5.96
N VAL A 29 5.12 -9.55 -7.28
CA VAL A 29 6.00 -8.54 -7.87
C VAL A 29 5.32 -7.17 -7.77
N HIS A 30 6.03 -6.20 -7.19
CA HIS A 30 5.55 -4.84 -7.00
C HIS A 30 6.38 -3.82 -7.77
N PRO A 31 5.81 -2.67 -8.15
CA PRO A 31 6.59 -1.54 -8.63
C PRO A 31 7.67 -1.13 -7.63
N ALA A 32 8.75 -0.52 -8.15
CA ALA A 32 9.79 0.05 -7.31
C ALA A 32 9.23 1.09 -6.33
N LEU A 33 9.89 1.23 -5.19
CA LEU A 33 9.62 2.31 -4.23
C LEU A 33 9.89 3.68 -4.87
N LEU A 34 9.06 4.66 -4.50
CA LEU A 34 9.25 6.04 -4.94
C LEU A 34 10.37 6.72 -4.13
N GLU A 35 10.80 7.89 -4.62
CA GLU A 35 11.87 8.66 -4.00
C GLU A 35 11.62 8.89 -2.50
N GLY A 36 12.67 8.71 -1.69
CA GLY A 36 12.62 8.85 -0.23
C GLY A 36 12.09 7.63 0.54
N GLU A 37 11.28 6.75 -0.08
CA GLU A 37 10.67 5.62 0.62
C GLU A 37 11.70 4.53 0.99
N ALA A 38 12.71 4.30 0.14
CA ALA A 38 13.74 3.29 0.39
C ALA A 38 14.57 3.59 1.65
N THR A 39 14.76 4.86 2.00
CA THR A 39 15.48 5.28 3.21
C THR A 39 14.80 4.80 4.48
N LEU A 40 13.46 4.72 4.48
CA LEU A 40 12.66 4.27 5.63
C LEU A 40 12.88 2.80 5.99
N ILE A 41 13.40 2.01 5.05
CA ILE A 41 13.63 0.57 5.21
C ILE A 41 15.08 0.18 4.94
N ALA A 42 16.02 1.13 4.96
CA ALA A 42 17.42 0.90 4.59
C ALA A 42 18.12 -0.21 5.40
N ARG A 43 17.63 -0.50 6.61
CA ARG A 43 18.16 -1.55 7.51
C ARG A 43 17.16 -2.67 7.77
N ALA A 44 16.07 -2.72 7.01
CA ALA A 44 15.02 -3.71 7.20
C ALA A 44 15.46 -5.09 6.70
N ARG A 45 14.96 -6.15 7.35
CA ARG A 45 15.14 -7.52 6.87
C ARG A 45 14.30 -7.77 5.60
N PRO A 46 14.64 -8.76 4.75
CA PRO A 46 13.94 -8.98 3.47
C PRO A 46 12.42 -9.11 3.58
N ALA A 47 11.91 -9.83 4.58
CA ALA A 47 10.46 -9.95 4.81
C ALA A 47 9.80 -8.58 5.04
N ARG A 48 10.45 -7.70 5.81
CA ARG A 48 9.95 -6.36 6.07
C ARG A 48 10.04 -5.44 4.83
N ILE A 49 11.06 -5.61 3.99
CA ILE A 49 11.17 -4.91 2.70
C ILE A 49 9.98 -5.30 1.79
N ALA A 50 9.66 -6.60 1.73
CA ALA A 50 8.55 -7.11 0.93
C ALA A 50 7.19 -6.55 1.42
N GLU A 51 6.92 -6.62 2.72
CA GLU A 51 5.72 -6.02 3.33
C GLU A 51 5.61 -4.52 3.05
N PHE A 52 6.70 -3.78 3.26
CA PHE A 52 6.71 -2.33 3.06
C PHE A 52 6.44 -1.98 1.60
N THR A 53 7.10 -2.65 0.65
CA THR A 53 6.92 -2.42 -0.78
C THR A 53 5.51 -2.75 -1.24
N ALA A 54 4.95 -3.87 -0.75
CA ALA A 54 3.58 -4.27 -1.05
C ALA A 54 2.57 -3.26 -0.49
N GLY A 55 2.75 -2.84 0.76
CA GLY A 55 1.90 -1.84 1.42
C GLY A 55 1.94 -0.47 0.71
N ARG A 56 3.12 -0.03 0.27
CA ARG A 56 3.26 1.21 -0.53
C ARG A 56 2.57 1.10 -1.89
N SER A 57 2.65 -0.07 -2.53
CA SER A 57 1.96 -0.32 -3.79
C SER A 57 0.43 -0.34 -3.63
N ALA A 58 -0.07 -0.96 -2.56
CA ALA A 58 -1.49 -0.95 -2.22
C ALA A 58 -1.99 0.48 -1.94
N ALA A 59 -1.27 1.25 -1.13
CA ALA A 59 -1.67 2.62 -0.81
C ALA A 59 -1.72 3.52 -2.07
N ARG A 60 -0.76 3.37 -2.99
CA ARG A 60 -0.78 4.08 -4.28
C ARG A 60 -1.93 3.65 -5.18
N GLU A 61 -2.34 2.40 -5.14
CA GLU A 61 -3.54 1.96 -5.85
C GLU A 61 -4.82 2.58 -5.24
N ALA A 62 -4.89 2.66 -3.92
CA ALA A 62 -5.98 3.36 -3.25
C ALA A 62 -6.01 4.87 -3.61
N MET A 63 -4.86 5.53 -3.77
CA MET A 63 -4.79 6.92 -4.28
C MET A 63 -5.43 7.05 -5.67
N ARG A 64 -5.11 6.13 -6.59
CA ARG A 64 -5.70 6.13 -7.94
C ARG A 64 -7.22 5.96 -7.90
N GLN A 65 -7.73 5.07 -7.05
CA GLN A 65 -9.17 4.86 -6.89
C GLN A 65 -9.90 6.10 -6.38
N LEU A 66 -9.21 6.99 -5.63
CA LEU A 66 -9.73 8.28 -5.19
C LEU A 66 -9.56 9.40 -6.24
N GLY A 67 -8.95 9.12 -7.39
CA GLY A 67 -8.70 10.10 -8.44
C GLY A 67 -7.41 10.92 -8.26
N TYR A 68 -6.53 10.52 -7.35
CA TYR A 68 -5.23 11.17 -7.14
C TYR A 68 -4.11 10.46 -7.91
N ALA A 69 -3.08 11.23 -8.29
CA ALA A 69 -1.84 10.66 -8.77
C ALA A 69 -1.14 9.89 -7.64
N PRO A 70 -0.45 8.78 -7.93
CA PRO A 70 0.39 8.11 -6.94
C PRO A 70 1.55 9.01 -6.48
N GLU A 71 1.71 9.16 -5.16
CA GLU A 71 2.76 9.96 -4.54
C GLU A 71 3.59 9.13 -3.54
N PRO A 72 4.83 9.55 -3.21
CA PRO A 72 5.63 8.88 -2.18
C PRO A 72 4.97 9.03 -0.81
N ILE A 73 4.94 7.95 -0.03
CA ILE A 73 4.39 7.94 1.33
C ILE A 73 5.57 7.91 2.31
N LEU A 74 5.98 9.11 2.73
CA LEU A 74 7.08 9.30 3.66
C LEU A 74 6.62 9.15 5.11
N ALA A 75 7.54 8.85 6.02
CA ALA A 75 7.27 8.91 7.44
C ALA A 75 7.44 10.36 7.92
N THR A 76 6.52 10.84 8.73
CA THR A 76 6.77 12.04 9.54
C THR A 76 7.54 11.62 10.78
N THR A 77 8.25 12.55 11.42
CA THR A 77 8.60 12.37 12.82
C THR A 77 7.32 12.39 13.66
N ASP A 78 7.25 11.50 14.65
CA ASP A 78 6.25 11.56 15.73
C ASP A 78 6.51 12.76 16.66
#